data_AF-A0A0R0B8E9-F1
#
_entry.id   AF-A0A0R0B8E9-F1
#
_cell.length_a   1.000
_cell.length_b   1.000
_cell.length_c   1.000
_cell.angle_alpha   90.00
_cell.angle_beta   90.00
_cell.angle_gamma   90.00
#
_symmetry.space_group_name_H-M   'P 1'
#
loop_
_entity.id
_entity.type
_entity.pdbx_description
1 polymer ?
#
loop_
_entity_poly.entity_id
_entity_poly.type
_entity_poly.pdbx_seq_one_letter_code
_entity_poly.pdbx_strand_id
1 'polypeptide(L)'
;MLIEGFELAGGNGRFQGLRPEQVALALPSGLRAAGSGHAAPADINRAFDCLTRAVGCDEVKPARPYPDFRGVMTWSINSDVADGRAFSAPVGEHLRAAR
;
A
#
# COMPACT_ATOMS: atom_id res chain seq x y z
N MET A 1 10.65 4.46 3.77
CA MET A 1 10.78 3.68 5.03
C MET A 1 11.20 2.23 4.80
N LEU A 2 10.34 1.30 4.36
CA LEU A 2 10.76 -0.11 4.19
C LEU A 2 11.68 -0.35 2.98
N ILE A 3 11.49 0.42 1.91
CA ILE A 3 12.32 0.32 0.69
C ILE A 3 13.65 1.06 0.88
N GLU A 4 13.62 2.24 1.50
CA GLU A 4 14.78 3.12 1.64
C GLU A 4 15.62 2.81 2.90
N GLY A 5 15.08 2.05 3.84
CA GLY A 5 15.66 1.85 5.16
C GLY A 5 15.40 3.02 6.11
N PHE A 6 15.71 2.83 7.39
CA PHE A 6 15.58 3.86 8.43
C PHE A 6 16.48 3.56 9.63
N GLU A 7 16.87 4.60 10.37
CA GLU A 7 17.63 4.45 11.62
C GLU A 7 16.75 3.89 12.73
N LEU A 8 17.28 2.97 13.52
CA LEU A 8 16.59 2.40 14.67
C LEU A 8 16.66 3.34 15.87
N ALA A 9 15.58 3.40 16.63
CA ALA A 9 15.50 4.22 17.83
C ALA A 9 16.62 3.84 18.83
N GLY A 10 17.13 4.84 19.54
CA GLY A 10 18.19 4.66 20.54
C GLY A 10 19.60 4.43 19.97
N GLY A 11 19.81 4.65 18.66
CA GLY A 11 21.12 4.48 18.04
C GLY A 11 21.52 3.02 17.83
N ASN A 12 20.55 2.10 17.82
CA ASN A 12 20.76 0.65 17.70
C ASN A 12 21.07 0.19 16.26
N GLY A 13 21.63 1.06 15.43
CA GLY A 13 21.93 0.80 14.02
C GLY A 13 20.78 1.15 13.07
N ARG A 14 20.80 0.56 11.88
CA ARG A 14 19.92 0.90 10.75
C ARG A 14 19.19 -0.34 10.21
N PHE A 15 17.89 -0.22 9.95
CA PHE A 15 17.16 -1.16 9.12
C PHE A 15 17.55 -0.96 7.65
N GLN A 16 18.13 -2.01 7.05
CA GLN A 16 18.48 -1.99 5.63
C GLN A 16 17.21 -2.15 4.78
N GLY A 17 17.09 -1.30 3.77
CA GLY A 17 15.95 -1.28 2.88
C GLY A 17 15.76 -2.60 2.11
N LEU A 18 14.51 -2.93 1.82
CA LEU A 18 14.14 -4.09 1.01
C LEU A 18 14.00 -3.70 -0.46
N ARG A 19 14.07 -4.69 -1.35
CA ARG A 19 13.74 -4.46 -2.75
C ARG A 19 12.23 -4.14 -2.89
N PRO A 20 11.82 -3.23 -3.78
CA PRO A 20 10.42 -2.81 -3.89
C PRO A 20 9.41 -3.94 -4.04
N GLU A 21 9.76 -5.00 -4.77
CA GLU A 21 8.91 -6.16 -5.02
C GLU A 21 8.72 -7.08 -3.79
N GLN A 22 9.39 -6.77 -2.69
CA GLN A 22 9.23 -7.43 -1.39
C GLN A 22 8.30 -6.65 -0.45
N VAL A 23 7.81 -5.48 -0.85
CA VAL A 23 7.03 -4.57 0.00
C VAL A 23 5.64 -4.36 -0.61
N ALA A 24 4.60 -4.46 0.22
CA ALA A 24 3.21 -4.20 -0.13
C ALA A 24 2.52 -3.34 0.94
N LEU A 25 1.45 -2.64 0.55
CA LEU A 25 0.56 -1.95 1.50
C LEU A 25 -0.47 -2.94 2.04
N ALA A 26 -0.72 -2.94 3.35
CA ALA A 26 -1.71 -3.82 3.97
C ALA A 26 -2.81 -2.98 4.64
N LEU A 27 -4.07 -3.18 4.25
CA LEU A 27 -5.20 -2.39 4.76
C LEU A 27 -6.44 -3.25 5.08
N PRO A 28 -7.29 -2.83 6.02
CA PRO A 28 -8.61 -3.43 6.21
C PRO A 28 -9.48 -3.28 4.96
N SER A 29 -10.16 -4.37 4.56
CA SER A 29 -11.02 -4.38 3.36
C SER A 29 -12.24 -3.47 3.50
N GLY A 30 -12.66 -3.19 4.72
CA GLY A 30 -13.81 -2.35 5.05
C GLY A 30 -13.82 -2.03 6.54
N LEU A 31 -14.77 -1.20 6.97
CA LEU A 31 -14.92 -0.77 8.37
C LEU A 31 -15.19 -1.94 9.34
N ARG A 32 -15.68 -3.07 8.85
CA ARG A 32 -15.91 -4.27 9.66
C ARG A 32 -14.66 -5.11 9.88
N ALA A 33 -13.63 -4.93 9.05
CA ALA A 33 -12.43 -5.76 9.09
C ALA A 33 -11.43 -5.31 10.18
N ALA A 34 -11.54 -4.07 10.66
CA ALA A 34 -10.75 -3.53 11.76
C ALA A 34 -11.46 -2.34 12.41
N GLY A 35 -11.18 -2.07 13.68
CA GLY A 35 -11.75 -0.91 14.40
C GLY A 35 -11.20 0.44 13.93
N SER A 36 -10.12 0.47 13.15
CA SER A 36 -9.52 1.67 12.56
C SER A 36 -8.59 1.30 11.40
N GLY A 37 -8.05 2.31 10.69
CA GLY A 37 -7.03 2.11 9.65
C GLY A 37 -7.56 1.74 8.26
N HIS A 38 -8.88 1.76 8.07
CA HIS A 38 -9.48 1.64 6.73
C HIS A 38 -9.22 2.91 5.90
N ALA A 39 -9.03 2.74 4.59
CA ALA A 39 -8.90 3.84 3.63
C ALA A 39 -9.77 3.56 2.41
N ALA A 40 -10.26 4.63 1.76
CA ALA A 40 -11.07 4.49 0.56
C ALA A 40 -10.23 3.91 -0.61
N PRO A 41 -10.82 3.10 -1.51
CA PRO A 41 -10.10 2.56 -2.66
C PRO A 41 -9.38 3.61 -3.51
N ALA A 42 -9.96 4.81 -3.66
CA ALA A 42 -9.34 5.91 -4.38
C ALA A 42 -8.01 6.37 -3.73
N ASP A 43 -7.92 6.36 -2.40
CA ASP A 43 -6.71 6.76 -1.67
C ASP A 43 -5.63 5.69 -1.78
N ILE A 44 -6.03 4.41 -1.74
CA ILE A 44 -5.14 3.26 -1.94
C ILE A 44 -4.54 3.29 -3.36
N ASN A 45 -5.37 3.55 -4.37
CA ASN A 45 -4.92 3.65 -5.77
C ASN A 45 -3.96 4.83 -5.96
N ARG A 46 -4.25 5.99 -5.38
CA ARG A 46 -3.31 7.14 -5.40
C ARG A 46 -2.00 6.83 -4.70
N ALA A 47 -2.03 6.15 -3.54
CA ALA A 47 -0.81 5.74 -2.85
C ALA A 47 0.02 4.75 -3.69
N PHE A 48 -0.64 3.80 -4.35
CA PHE A 48 0.01 2.87 -5.27
C PHE A 48 0.65 3.60 -6.46
N ASP A 49 -0.03 4.59 -7.05
CA ASP A 49 0.47 5.39 -8.16
C ASP A 49 1.63 6.31 -7.75
N CYS A 50 1.54 6.89 -6.55
CA CYS A 50 2.62 7.66 -5.97
C CYS A 50 3.87 6.79 -5.81
N LEU A 51 3.74 5.58 -5.28
CA LEU A 51 4.87 4.66 -5.11
C LEU A 51 5.44 4.17 -6.44
N THR A 52 4.59 3.76 -7.38
CA THR A 52 5.04 3.13 -8.63
C THR A 52 5.50 4.11 -9.69
N ARG A 53 4.86 5.28 -9.77
CA ARG A 53 5.01 6.25 -10.87
C ARG A 53 5.39 7.65 -10.39
N ALA A 54 5.45 7.89 -9.07
CA ALA A 54 5.70 9.22 -8.49
C ALA A 54 4.67 10.29 -8.92
N VAL A 55 3.42 9.86 -9.19
CA VAL A 55 2.31 10.74 -9.56
C VAL A 55 1.21 10.73 -8.50
N GLY A 56 0.48 11.84 -8.36
CA GLY A 56 -0.62 11.92 -7.39
C GLY A 56 -0.18 11.78 -5.93
N CYS A 57 1.09 12.06 -5.63
CA CYS A 57 1.60 12.11 -4.27
C CYS A 57 1.17 13.38 -3.55
N ASP A 58 0.84 13.26 -2.26
CA ASP A 58 0.59 14.38 -1.37
C ASP A 58 1.92 14.89 -0.75
N GLU A 59 1.98 15.00 0.58
CA GLU A 59 3.16 15.50 1.30
C GLU A 59 4.32 14.51 1.32
N VAL A 60 4.02 13.21 1.47
CA VAL A 60 5.03 12.13 1.50
C VAL A 60 5.29 11.64 0.09
N LYS A 61 6.52 11.83 -0.39
CA LYS A 61 6.95 11.46 -1.74
C LYS A 61 8.10 10.46 -1.68
N PRO A 62 8.10 9.40 -2.49
CA PRO A 62 9.23 8.51 -2.58
C PRO A 62 10.44 9.23 -3.21
N ALA A 63 11.66 8.85 -2.83
CA ALA A 63 12.87 9.46 -3.40
C ALA A 63 12.98 9.28 -4.93
N ARG A 64 12.35 8.22 -5.45
CA ARG A 64 12.20 7.90 -6.88
C ARG A 64 10.97 6.99 -7.06
N PRO A 65 10.38 6.90 -8.25
CA PRO A 65 9.36 5.88 -8.51
C PRO A 65 9.92 4.47 -8.31
N TYR A 66 9.05 3.55 -7.87
CA TYR A 66 9.33 2.13 -7.64
C TYR A 66 8.38 1.26 -8.48
N PRO A 67 8.63 1.11 -9.80
CA PRO A 67 7.72 0.38 -10.71
C PRO A 67 7.44 -1.07 -10.27
N ASP A 68 8.41 -1.71 -9.63
CA ASP A 68 8.32 -3.10 -9.19
C ASP A 68 7.66 -3.28 -7.81
N PHE A 69 7.07 -2.22 -7.23
CA PHE A 69 6.36 -2.31 -5.95
C PHE A 69 5.29 -3.41 -5.97
N ARG A 70 5.27 -4.30 -4.97
CA ARG A 70 4.52 -5.56 -5.05
C ARG A 70 3.02 -5.37 -5.26
N GLY A 71 2.42 -4.44 -4.52
CA GLY A 71 0.98 -4.19 -4.56
C GLY A 71 0.34 -4.00 -3.18
N VAL A 72 -0.89 -4.48 -3.07
CA VAL A 72 -1.75 -4.27 -1.90
C VAL A 72 -2.27 -5.61 -1.38
N MET A 73 -2.25 -5.77 -0.06
CA MET A 73 -2.84 -6.86 0.70
C MET A 73 -4.02 -6.34 1.51
N THR A 74 -5.01 -7.20 1.75
CA THR A 74 -6.13 -6.85 2.63
C THR A 74 -6.51 -7.94 3.60
N TRP A 75 -6.88 -7.52 4.82
CA TRP A 75 -7.66 -8.33 5.74
C TRP A 75 -9.13 -7.92 5.60
N SER A 76 -10.05 -8.75 5.13
CA SER A 76 -9.87 -10.12 4.62
C SER A 76 -10.73 -10.33 3.38
N ILE A 77 -10.48 -11.42 2.64
CA ILE A 77 -11.35 -11.82 1.52
C ILE A 77 -12.79 -12.01 1.98
N ASN A 78 -13.03 -12.64 3.13
CA ASN A 78 -14.37 -12.88 3.65
C ASN A 78 -15.12 -11.57 3.95
N SER A 79 -14.44 -10.61 4.58
CA SER A 79 -15.01 -9.29 4.87
C SER A 79 -15.28 -8.49 3.60
N ASP A 80 -14.33 -8.49 2.65
CA ASP A 80 -14.52 -7.83 1.35
C ASP A 80 -15.73 -8.39 0.59
N VAL A 81 -15.88 -9.71 0.54
CA VAL A 81 -17.04 -10.36 -0.11
C VAL A 81 -18.34 -10.01 0.61
N ALA A 82 -18.35 -10.02 1.96
CA ALA A 82 -19.51 -9.63 2.74
C ALA A 82 -19.92 -8.17 2.52
N ASP A 83 -18.98 -7.31 2.17
CA ASP A 83 -19.17 -5.89 1.86
C ASP A 83 -19.34 -5.65 0.32
N GLY A 84 -19.67 -6.70 -0.45
CA GLY A 84 -19.97 -6.58 -1.87
C GLY A 84 -18.76 -6.33 -2.78
N ARG A 85 -17.57 -6.72 -2.33
CA ARG A 85 -16.28 -6.54 -3.04
C ARG A 85 -15.87 -5.08 -3.24
N ALA A 86 -16.29 -4.21 -2.32
CA ALA A 86 -16.01 -2.79 -2.36
C ALA A 86 -14.50 -2.46 -2.32
N PHE A 87 -13.64 -3.37 -1.84
CA PHE A 87 -12.19 -3.23 -1.88
C PHE A 87 -11.60 -3.92 -3.11
N SER A 88 -11.84 -5.23 -3.27
CA SER A 88 -11.08 -6.03 -4.25
C SER A 88 -11.40 -5.69 -5.69
N ALA A 89 -12.63 -5.23 -5.99
CA ALA A 89 -13.00 -4.82 -7.33
C ALA A 89 -12.20 -3.58 -7.79
N PRO A 90 -12.35 -2.40 -7.17
CA PRO A 90 -11.67 -1.19 -7.64
C PRO A 90 -10.14 -1.22 -7.45
N VAL A 91 -9.63 -1.75 -6.34
CA VAL A 91 -8.18 -1.81 -6.10
C VAL A 91 -7.53 -2.85 -7.01
N GLY A 92 -8.14 -4.02 -7.14
CA GLY A 92 -7.61 -5.08 -8.00
C GLY A 92 -7.63 -4.70 -9.47
N GLU A 93 -8.67 -4.01 -9.94
CA GLU A 93 -8.76 -3.50 -11.31
C GLU A 93 -7.63 -2.50 -11.61
N HIS A 94 -7.44 -1.53 -10.72
CA HIS A 94 -6.39 -0.51 -10.85
C HIS A 94 -4.99 -1.12 -10.90
N LEU A 95 -4.66 -2.03 -9.98
CA LEU A 95 -3.34 -2.68 -9.92
C LEU A 95 -3.04 -3.54 -11.16
N ARG A 96 -4.06 -4.11 -11.81
CA ARG A 96 -3.90 -4.86 -13.07
C ARG A 96 -3.67 -3.93 -14.26
N ALA A 97 -4.31 -2.77 -14.28
CA ALA A 97 -4.16 -1.79 -15.37
C ALA A 97 -2.85 -1.00 -15.28
N ALA A 98 -2.26 -0.90 -14.08
CA ALA A 98 -1.03 -0.15 -13.82
C ALA A 98 0.26 -0.98 -14.02
N ARG A 99 0.15 -2.27 -14.33
CA ARG A 99 1.26 -3.15 -14.71
C ARG A 99 1.35 -3.26 -16.23
#